data_AF-A0AB38P9N8-F1
#
_entry.id   AF-A0AB38P9N8-F1
#
_cell.length_a   1.000
_cell.length_b   1.000
_cell.length_c   1.000
_cell.angle_alpha   90.00
_cell.angle_beta   90.00
_cell.angle_gamma   90.00
#
_symmetry.space_group_name_H-M   'P 1'
#
loop_
_entity.id
_entity.type
_entity.pdbx_description
1 polymer ?
#
loop_
_entity_poly.entity_id
_entity_poly.type
_entity_poly.pdbx_seq_one_letter_code
_entity_poly.pdbx_strand_id
1 'polypeptide(L)' 'MKRFIKEICRLIIEDFKQQLKALLTVVLIILLSFIPVKFIDNPVVAMRVVGLIVVVVLYFSLFYERKK' A
#
# COMPACT_ATOMS: atom_id res chain seq x y z
N MET A 1 -33.15 13.23 -8.96
CA MET A 1 -32.14 12.60 -9.84
C MET A 1 -30.72 13.13 -9.62
N LYS A 2 -30.44 14.45 -9.62
CA LYS A 2 -29.07 14.99 -9.41
C LYS A 2 -28.38 14.60 -8.09
N ARG A 3 -29.10 14.47 -6.97
CA ARG A 3 -28.52 14.04 -5.67
C ARG A 3 -28.08 12.57 -5.68
N PHE A 4 -28.93 11.67 -6.17
CA PHE A 4 -28.65 10.24 -6.29
C PHE A 4 -27.41 9.95 -7.14
N ILE A 5 -27.26 10.62 -8.30
CA ILE A 5 -26.08 10.45 -9.16
C ILE A 5 -24.80 10.90 -8.43
N LYS A 6 -24.89 11.95 -7.62
CA LYS A 6 -23.75 12.47 -6.85
C LYS A 6 -23.33 11.50 -5.74
N GLU A 7 -24.28 10.84 -5.08
CA GLU A 7 -24.00 9.81 -4.07
C GLU A 7 -23.39 8.54 -4.66
N ILE A 8 -23.93 8.06 -5.78
CA ILE A 8 -23.37 6.89 -6.49
C ILE A 8 -21.93 7.18 -6.93
N CYS A 9 -21.68 8.36 -7.51
CA CYS A 9 -20.34 8.76 -7.92
C CYS A 9 -19.39 8.89 -6.72
N ARG A 10 -19.87 9.38 -5.57
CA ARG A 10 -19.08 9.48 -4.34
C ARG A 10 -18.70 8.10 -3.78
N LEU A 11 -19.64 7.15 -3.77
CA LEU A 11 -19.41 5.77 -3.35
C LEU A 11 -18.37 5.08 -4.25
N ILE A 12 -18.55 5.18 -5.57
CA ILE A 12 -17.61 4.61 -6.54
C ILE A 12 -16.21 5.20 -6.37
N ILE A 13 -16.08 6.51 -6.18
CA ILE A 13 -14.78 7.16 -5.96
C ILE A 13 -14.12 6.70 -4.66
N GLU A 14 -14.89 6.51 -3.58
CA GLU A 14 -14.35 6.01 -2.32
C GLU A 14 -13.84 4.57 -2.43
N ASP A 15 -14.62 3.68 -3.06
CA ASP A 15 -14.21 2.31 -3.37
C ASP A 15 -12.98 2.27 -4.28
N PHE A 16 -12.97 3.09 -5.34
CA PHE A 16 -11.85 3.15 -6.28
C PHE A 16 -10.58 3.65 -5.61
N LYS A 17 -10.67 4.66 -4.74
CA LYS A 17 -9.54 5.17 -3.95
C LYS A 17 -9.00 4.10 -2.99
N GLN A 18 -9.88 3.29 -2.45
CA GLN A 18 -9.52 2.19 -1.57
C GLN A 18 -8.81 1.07 -2.35
N GLN A 19 -9.36 0.64 -3.49
CA GLN A 19 -8.69 -0.30 -4.39
C GLN A 19 -7.34 0.21 -4.91
N LEU A 20 -7.24 1.52 -5.26
CA LEU A 20 -5.99 2.13 -5.71
C LEU A 20 -4.91 2.07 -4.63
N LYS A 21 -5.27 2.29 -3.35
CA LYS A 21 -4.35 2.15 -2.21
C LYS A 21 -3.86 0.71 -2.05
N ALA A 22 -4.76 -0.27 -2.17
CA ALA A 22 -4.39 -1.68 -2.07
C ALA A 22 -3.44 -2.07 -3.21
N LEU A 23 -3.78 -1.66 -4.45
CA LEU A 23 -2.94 -1.90 -5.62
C LEU A 23 -1.56 -1.25 -5.49
N LEU A 24 -1.50 0.00 -5.02
CA LEU A 24 -0.25 0.71 -4.75
C LEU A 24 0.60 -0.02 -3.71
N THR A 25 -0.03 -0.55 -2.66
CA THR A 25 0.65 -1.31 -1.59
C THR A 25 1.26 -2.60 -2.16
N VAL A 26 0.51 -3.35 -2.97
CA VAL A 26 1.01 -4.57 -3.63
C VAL A 26 2.16 -4.25 -4.59
N VAL A 27 2.03 -3.20 -5.40
CA VAL A 27 3.09 -2.76 -6.30
C VAL A 27 4.34 -2.34 -5.53
N LEU A 28 4.19 -1.64 -4.41
CA LEU A 28 5.29 -1.26 -3.53
C LEU A 28 6.00 -2.49 -2.97
N ILE A 29 5.26 -3.50 -2.48
CA ILE A 29 5.82 -4.77 -1.99
C ILE A 29 6.60 -5.47 -3.10
N ILE A 30 6.05 -5.54 -4.31
CA ILE A 30 6.71 -6.17 -5.45
C ILE A 30 8.02 -5.43 -5.78
N LEU A 31 7.98 -4.10 -5.92
CA LEU A 31 9.18 -3.26 -6.15
C LEU A 31 10.25 -3.47 -5.08
N LEU A 32 9.84 -3.55 -3.81
CA LEU A 32 10.73 -3.76 -2.68
C LEU A 32 11.30 -5.19 -2.66
N SER A 33 10.53 -6.18 -3.13
CA SER A 33 10.97 -7.57 -3.31
C SER A 33 11.96 -7.71 -4.48
N PHE A 34 11.86 -6.82 -5.47
CA PHE A 34 12.81 -6.74 -6.59
C PHE A 34 14.12 -6.06 -6.22
N ILE A 35 14.22 -5.38 -5.07
CA ILE A 35 15.51 -4.90 -4.56
C ILE A 35 16.33 -6.15 -4.24
N PRO A 36 17.37 -6.46 -5.03
CA PRO A 36 18.09 -7.69 -4.81
C PRO A 36 18.99 -7.41 -3.63
N VAL A 37 18.63 -7.96 -2.47
CA VAL A 37 19.39 -7.83 -1.22
C VAL A 37 20.86 -8.24 -1.41
N LYS A 38 21.13 -9.06 -2.44
CA LYS A 38 22.47 -9.44 -2.93
C LYS A 38 23.36 -8.27 -3.37
N PHE A 39 22.81 -7.09 -3.70
CA PHE A 39 23.62 -5.89 -4.03
C PHE A 39 23.94 -5.03 -2.80
N ILE A 40 23.49 -5.43 -1.60
CA ILE A 40 23.80 -4.73 -0.35
C ILE A 40 24.87 -5.55 0.39
N ASP A 41 26.13 -5.13 0.27
CA ASP A 41 27.26 -5.81 0.90
C ASP A 41 27.21 -5.78 2.44
N ASN A 42 26.50 -4.81 3.01
CA ASN A 42 26.38 -4.65 4.45
C ASN A 42 25.08 -5.30 4.99
N PRO A 43 25.18 -6.42 5.73
CA PRO A 43 24.00 -7.16 6.21
C PRO A 43 23.14 -6.33 7.18
N VAL A 44 23.73 -5.40 7.92
CA VAL A 44 23.00 -4.50 8.83
C VAL A 44 22.15 -3.51 8.04
N VAL A 45 22.67 -3.00 6.93
CA VAL A 45 21.94 -2.07 6.06
C VAL A 45 20.80 -2.80 5.35
N ALA A 46 21.05 -4.01 4.85
CA ALA A 46 20.04 -4.87 4.25
C ALA A 46 18.87 -5.13 5.22
N MET A 47 19.18 -5.51 6.46
CA MET A 47 18.18 -5.79 7.49
C MET A 47 17.34 -4.55 7.85
N ARG A 48 17.95 -3.36 7.88
CA ARG A 48 17.23 -2.09 8.12
C ARG A 48 16.28 -1.75 6.98
N VAL A 49 16.71 -1.95 5.73
CA VAL A 49 15.85 -1.72 4.55
C VAL A 49 14.66 -2.66 4.59
N VAL A 50 14.87 -3.96 4.80
CA VAL A 50 13.79 -4.95 4.95
C VAL A 50 12.85 -4.60 6.12
N GLY A 51 13.39 -4.20 7.26
CA GLY A 51 12.59 -3.78 8.41
C GLY A 51 11.71 -2.56 8.09
N LEU A 52 12.26 -1.55 7.40
CA LEU A 52 11.51 -0.35 7.00
C LEU A 52 10.38 -0.70 6.03
N ILE A 53 10.63 -1.60 5.08
CA ILE A 53 9.64 -2.11 4.13
C ILE A 53 8.47 -2.76 4.88
N VAL A 54 8.77 -3.67 5.81
CA VAL A 54 7.75 -4.38 6.60
C VAL A 54 6.93 -3.39 7.43
N VAL A 55 7.57 -2.41 8.08
CA VAL A 55 6.86 -1.38 8.87
C VAL A 55 5.92 -0.55 8.00
N VAL A 56 6.36 -0.14 6.81
CA VAL A 56 5.53 0.62 5.87
C VAL A 56 4.34 -0.21 5.40
N VAL A 57 4.56 -1.47 5.04
CA VAL A 57 3.50 -2.39 4.61
C VAL A 57 2.48 -2.64 5.73
N LEU A 58 2.95 -2.92 6.95
CA LEU A 58 2.10 -3.12 8.12
C LEU A 58 1.30 -1.85 8.45
N TYR A 59 1.93 -0.68 8.38
CA TYR A 59 1.25 0.60 8.57
C TYR A 59 0.11 0.77 7.58
N PHE A 60 0.34 0.51 6.28
CA PHE A 60 -0.71 0.59 5.27
C PHE A 60 -1.79 -0.49 5.45
N SER A 61 -1.42 -1.71 5.85
CA SER A 61 -2.37 -2.79 6.14
C SER A 61 -3.30 -2.45 7.30
N LEU A 62 -2.75 -1.98 8.44
CA LEU A 62 -3.52 -1.57 9.61
C LEU A 62 -4.39 -0.33 9.35
N PHE A 63 -3.93 0.59 8.49
CA PHE A 63 -4.72 1.75 8.09
C PHE A 63 -5.86 1.37 7.13
N TYR A 64 -5.70 0.29 6.37
CA TYR A 64 -6.73 -0.24 5.48
C TYR A 64 -7.85 -0.99 6.23
N GLU A 65 -7.49 -1.71 7.30
CA GLU A 65 -8.46 -2.42 8.14
C GLU A 65 -9.41 -1.49 8.92
N ARG A 66 -9.05 -0.21 9.10
CA ARG A 66 -9.85 0.76 9.88
C ARG A 66 -11.16 1.24 9.26
N LYS A 67 -11.60 0.68 8.12
CA LYS A 67 -12.95 0.90 7.60
C LYS A 67 -13.76 -0.41 7.65
N LYS A 68 -14.15 -0.81 8.85
CA LYS A 68 -15.36 -1.60 9.11
C LYS A 68 -16.28 -0.79 10.01
#